data_AF-A0A358KHR3-F1
#
_entry.id   AF-A0A358KHR3-F1
#
_cell.length_a   1.000
_cell.length_b   1.000
_cell.length_c   1.000
_cell.angle_alpha   90.00
_cell.angle_beta   90.00
_cell.angle_gamma   90.00
#
_symmetry.space_group_name_H-M   'P 1'
#
loop_
_entity.id
_entity.type
_entity.pdbx_description
1 polymer ?
#
loop_
_entity_poly.entity_id
_entity_poly.type
_entity_poly.pdbx_seq_one_letter_code
_entity_poly.pdbx_strand_id
1 'polypeptide(L)'
;MTHDVSSHARSLLNRRNFLGQSATGLGAIALTSLLSKQGLLADQPAINPARPHAARPPHYPAKAKNVLVIFCAGACSQLETWDYKPELIKHDGKPLKNGPPVTFQGPAGNLARPQYEFRPYGQTGKMCSDMVPHLASMADDYAFIHSLTSKSNTHGPAENFISTGFTLDGFPSMGAWITYALGSENENLPAFVAIPDPRGIPQSSVNNWGPGFLPAVFQGTAFNSKQPIQNLQPPKSIANKTDVAARDLLKLLNDQHLKRNPEDTNLSARIASYELAARMQLSVPEISDLSTEP
;
A
#
# COMPACT_ATOMS: atom_id res chain seq x y z
N MET A 1 46.26 34.45 3.17
CA MET A 1 45.27 33.44 2.75
C MET A 1 43.89 33.90 3.19
N THR A 2 43.15 34.56 2.30
CA THR A 2 41.74 34.90 2.52
C THR A 2 40.91 33.71 2.10
N HIS A 3 40.38 32.95 3.06
CA HIS A 3 39.44 31.88 2.75
C HIS A 3 38.13 32.51 2.27
N ASP A 4 37.84 32.32 0.98
CA ASP A 4 36.62 32.83 0.39
C ASP A 4 35.44 31.96 0.85
N VAL A 5 34.64 32.52 1.75
CA VAL A 5 33.46 31.85 2.31
C VAL A 5 32.43 31.73 1.18
N SER A 6 32.00 30.50 0.88
CA SER A 6 31.07 30.21 -0.21
C SER A 6 29.77 31.04 -0.11
N SER A 7 29.12 31.30 -1.23
CA SER A 7 27.86 32.07 -1.28
C SER A 7 26.77 31.48 -0.38
N HIS A 8 26.74 30.15 -0.22
CA HIS A 8 25.87 29.45 0.74
C HIS A 8 26.21 29.77 2.19
N ALA A 9 27.49 29.75 2.56
CA ALA A 9 27.92 30.10 3.90
C ALA A 9 27.69 31.60 4.21
N ARG A 10 27.85 32.50 3.23
CA ARG A 10 27.48 33.93 3.38
C ARG A 10 25.96 34.13 3.56
N SER A 11 25.14 33.27 2.94
CA SER A 11 23.67 33.26 3.13
C SER A 11 23.29 32.82 4.55
N LEU A 12 23.97 31.80 5.09
CA LEU A 12 23.78 31.32 6.46
C LEU A 12 24.30 32.30 7.52
N LEU A 13 25.33 33.09 7.19
CA LEU A 13 25.90 34.13 8.04
C LEU A 13 25.21 35.49 7.90
N ASN A 14 24.19 35.60 7.03
CA ASN A 14 23.45 36.85 6.85
C ASN A 14 22.49 37.05 8.03
N ARG A 15 22.81 38.03 8.89
CA ARG A 15 22.01 38.42 10.06
C ARG A 15 20.53 38.63 9.75
N ARG A 16 20.18 39.20 8.59
CA ARG A 16 18.78 39.44 8.19
C ARG A 16 18.06 38.12 7.90
N ASN A 17 18.70 37.20 7.19
CA ASN A 17 18.15 35.87 6.94
C ASN A 17 18.07 35.06 8.24
N PHE A 18 19.11 35.08 9.07
CA PHE A 18 19.12 34.40 10.36
C PHE A 18 17.99 34.88 11.27
N LEU A 19 17.83 36.20 11.45
CA LEU A 19 16.77 36.75 12.28
C LEU A 19 15.38 36.53 11.67
N GLY A 20 15.23 36.64 10.35
CA GLY A 20 13.97 36.37 9.65
C GLY A 20 13.53 34.91 9.75
N GLN A 21 14.46 33.97 9.53
CA GLN A 21 14.19 32.54 9.66
C GLN A 21 13.95 32.12 11.12
N SER A 22 14.71 32.67 12.07
CA SER A 22 14.52 32.40 13.50
C SER A 22 13.17 32.92 14.01
N ALA A 23 12.78 34.14 13.62
CA ALA A 23 11.47 34.70 13.98
C ALA A 23 10.32 33.88 13.38
N THR A 24 10.46 33.44 12.12
CA THR A 24 9.47 32.57 11.46
C THR A 24 9.41 31.19 12.14
N GLY A 25 10.55 30.60 12.50
CA GLY A 25 10.63 29.31 13.19
C GLY A 25 10.01 29.36 14.59
N LEU A 26 10.35 30.37 15.40
CA LEU A 26 9.75 30.58 16.72
C LEU A 26 8.24 30.87 16.62
N GLY A 27 7.84 31.67 15.63
CA GLY A 27 6.43 31.93 15.33
C GLY A 27 5.66 30.66 14.95
N ALA A 28 6.25 29.79 14.13
CA ALA A 28 5.67 28.51 13.75
C ALA A 28 5.55 27.55 14.95
N ILE A 29 6.54 27.49 15.84
CA ILE A 29 6.48 26.70 17.08
C ILE A 29 5.37 27.23 17.99
N ALA A 30 5.30 28.55 18.20
CA ALA A 30 4.28 29.18 19.03
C ALA A 30 2.87 28.94 18.47
N LEU A 31 2.68 29.11 17.16
CA LEU A 31 1.40 28.83 16.50
C LEU A 31 1.02 27.35 16.62
N THR A 32 1.96 26.43 16.38
CA THR A 32 1.70 24.98 16.52
C THR A 32 1.32 24.62 17.95
N SER A 33 1.97 25.22 18.95
CA SER A 33 1.62 25.03 20.35
C SER A 33 0.22 25.57 20.68
N LEU A 34 -0.16 26.74 20.14
CA LEU A 34 -1.49 27.30 20.32
C LEU A 34 -2.56 26.44 19.64
N LEU A 35 -2.33 25.99 18.40
CA LEU A 35 -3.22 25.09 17.68
C LEU A 35 -3.38 23.76 18.43
N SER A 36 -2.30 23.21 18.99
CA SER A 36 -2.34 22.00 19.82
C SER A 36 -3.19 22.22 21.08
N LYS A 37 -2.99 23.32 21.81
CA LYS A 37 -3.79 23.66 22.99
C LYS A 37 -5.26 23.89 22.69
N GLN A 38 -5.58 24.36 21.48
CA GLN A 38 -6.95 24.59 21.02
C GLN A 38 -7.59 23.35 20.38
N GLY A 39 -6.88 22.22 20.30
CA GLY A 39 -7.38 21.01 19.63
C GLY A 39 -7.59 21.19 18.12
N LEU A 40 -6.86 22.12 17.49
CA LEU A 40 -6.97 22.44 16.07
C LEU A 40 -5.91 21.75 15.20
N LEU A 41 -4.98 21.02 15.82
CA LEU A 41 -4.11 20.09 15.09
C LEU A 41 -4.90 18.83 14.73
N ALA A 42 -4.55 18.19 13.61
CA ALA A 42 -5.10 16.88 13.29
C ALA A 42 -4.71 15.88 14.39
N ASP A 43 -5.70 15.20 14.96
CA ASP A 43 -5.45 14.09 15.87
C ASP A 43 -4.73 12.97 15.12
N GLN A 44 -3.58 12.55 15.65
CA GLN A 44 -3.02 11.28 15.22
C GLN A 44 -3.88 10.15 15.81
N PRO A 45 -4.04 9.02 15.08
CA PRO A 45 -4.70 7.86 15.65
C PRO A 45 -4.01 7.47 16.96
N ALA A 46 -4.76 7.39 18.06
CA ALA A 46 -4.24 6.88 19.32
C ALA A 46 -4.00 5.36 19.16
N ILE A 47 -2.77 4.99 18.82
CA ILE A 47 -2.38 3.58 18.64
C ILE A 47 -1.94 3.04 19.98
N ASN A 48 -2.72 2.11 20.54
CA ASN A 48 -2.27 1.32 21.67
C ASN A 48 -1.18 0.33 21.20
N PRO A 49 0.07 0.42 21.69
CA PRO A 49 1.14 -0.48 21.25
C PRO A 49 0.86 -1.96 21.52
N ALA A 50 0.04 -2.28 22.54
CA ALA A 50 -0.37 -3.64 22.86
C ALA A 50 -1.49 -4.16 21.93
N ARG A 51 -2.24 -3.28 21.28
CA ARG A 51 -3.30 -3.63 20.31
C ARG A 51 -3.24 -2.70 19.09
N PRO A 52 -2.16 -2.76 18.30
CA PRO A 52 -1.91 -1.79 17.25
C PRO A 52 -2.87 -1.93 16.06
N HIS A 53 -3.60 -3.03 15.97
CA HIS A 53 -4.63 -3.26 14.95
C HIS A 53 -6.06 -3.06 15.46
N ALA A 54 -6.27 -2.65 16.71
CA ALA A 54 -7.62 -2.42 17.22
C ALA A 54 -8.37 -1.42 16.33
N ALA A 55 -9.63 -1.75 16.03
CA ALA A 55 -10.51 -0.91 15.23
C ALA A 55 -10.59 0.53 15.78
N ARG A 56 -10.61 1.50 14.87
CA ARG A 56 -10.67 2.93 15.18
C ARG A 56 -11.85 3.56 14.45
N PRO A 57 -12.55 4.52 15.07
CA PRO A 57 -13.66 5.20 14.43
C PRO A 57 -13.16 6.00 13.22
N PRO A 58 -13.79 5.85 12.04
CA PRO A 58 -13.46 6.68 10.88
C PRO A 58 -13.96 8.12 11.08
N HIS A 59 -13.36 9.08 10.38
CA HIS A 59 -13.86 10.46 10.34
C HIS A 59 -15.27 10.57 9.75
N TYR A 60 -15.63 9.65 8.85
CA TYR A 60 -16.94 9.58 8.20
C TYR A 60 -17.49 8.16 8.28
N PRO A 61 -18.83 7.98 8.37
CA PRO A 61 -19.43 6.66 8.27
C PRO A 61 -19.04 5.97 6.96
N ALA A 62 -18.35 4.82 7.06
CA ALA A 62 -17.96 4.04 5.91
C ALA A 62 -19.16 3.28 5.33
N LYS A 63 -19.39 3.41 4.01
CA LYS A 63 -20.42 2.64 3.30
C LYS A 63 -19.96 1.23 2.95
N ALA A 64 -18.67 1.07 2.64
CA ALA A 64 -18.04 -0.22 2.37
C ALA A 64 -17.26 -0.68 3.59
N LYS A 65 -17.42 -1.95 3.96
CA LYS A 65 -16.70 -2.58 5.08
C LYS A 65 -15.47 -3.36 4.63
N ASN A 66 -15.51 -3.89 3.40
CA ASN A 66 -14.45 -4.70 2.81
C ASN A 66 -14.09 -4.10 1.45
N VAL A 67 -12.80 -4.01 1.15
CA VAL A 67 -12.28 -3.51 -0.12
C VAL A 67 -11.27 -4.52 -0.67
N LEU A 68 -11.53 -5.04 -1.86
CA LEU A 68 -10.60 -5.88 -2.61
C LEU A 68 -9.96 -5.06 -3.72
N VAL A 69 -8.62 -4.98 -3.71
CA VAL A 69 -7.85 -4.28 -4.74
C VAL A 69 -7.15 -5.31 -5.58
N ILE A 70 -7.55 -5.43 -6.85
CA ILE A 70 -6.93 -6.33 -7.82
C ILE A 70 -6.00 -5.50 -8.70
N PHE A 71 -4.70 -5.72 -8.56
CA PHE A 71 -3.68 -5.09 -9.39
C PHE A 71 -3.06 -6.11 -10.34
N CYS A 72 -3.34 -5.95 -11.63
CA CYS A 72 -2.79 -6.80 -12.68
C CYS A 72 -1.37 -6.33 -13.07
N ALA A 73 -0.36 -6.74 -12.30
CA ALA A 73 1.05 -6.46 -12.58
C ALA A 73 1.47 -7.06 -13.95
N GLY A 74 2.22 -6.31 -14.75
CA GLY A 74 2.49 -6.65 -16.16
C GLY A 74 1.38 -6.24 -17.14
N ALA A 75 0.28 -5.67 -16.60
CA ALA A 75 -0.85 -5.05 -17.27
C ALA A 75 -1.80 -5.99 -18.03
N CYS A 76 -3.09 -5.84 -17.73
CA CYS A 76 -4.13 -6.07 -18.71
C CYS A 76 -4.28 -4.77 -19.52
N SER A 77 -4.08 -4.81 -20.83
CA SER A 77 -4.11 -3.58 -21.64
C SER A 77 -5.50 -2.95 -21.58
N GLN A 78 -5.58 -1.71 -21.06
CA GLN A 78 -6.84 -0.97 -21.04
C GLN A 78 -7.39 -0.73 -22.45
N LEU A 79 -6.49 -0.59 -23.44
CA LEU A 79 -6.83 -0.41 -24.86
C LEU A 79 -7.42 -1.68 -25.48
N GLU A 80 -7.21 -2.84 -24.86
CA GLU A 80 -7.76 -4.14 -25.31
C GLU A 80 -9.00 -4.57 -24.52
N THR A 81 -9.41 -3.82 -23.51
CA THR A 81 -10.48 -4.23 -22.57
C THR A 81 -11.63 -3.25 -22.50
N TRP A 82 -11.40 -2.03 -22.02
CA TRP A 82 -12.48 -1.06 -21.74
C TRP A 82 -12.19 0.35 -22.25
N ASP A 83 -11.01 0.67 -22.77
CA ASP A 83 -10.71 2.02 -23.26
C ASP A 83 -10.74 2.07 -24.79
N TYR A 84 -11.95 2.10 -25.36
CA TYR A 84 -12.14 2.15 -26.80
C TYR A 84 -11.60 3.46 -27.39
N LYS A 85 -10.54 3.37 -28.19
CA LYS A 85 -9.93 4.50 -28.90
C LYS A 85 -10.08 4.33 -30.42
N PRO A 86 -11.12 4.88 -31.06
CA PRO A 86 -11.34 4.72 -32.51
C PRO A 86 -10.20 5.30 -33.36
N GLU A 87 -9.44 6.27 -32.85
CA GLU A 87 -8.25 6.78 -33.54
C GLU A 87 -7.14 5.72 -33.69
N LEU A 88 -7.01 4.77 -32.76
CA LEU A 88 -6.04 3.67 -32.91
C LEU A 88 -6.38 2.76 -34.10
N ILE A 89 -7.66 2.63 -34.43
CA ILE A 89 -8.11 1.87 -35.61
C ILE A 89 -7.74 2.63 -36.89
N LYS A 90 -8.00 3.94 -36.93
CA LYS A 90 -7.68 4.79 -38.11
C LYS A 90 -6.17 4.89 -38.39
N HIS A 91 -5.37 4.79 -37.34
CA HIS A 91 -3.92 4.96 -37.39
C HIS A 91 -3.14 3.66 -37.21
N ASP A 92 -3.81 2.50 -37.31
CA ASP A 92 -3.18 1.19 -37.20
C ASP A 92 -1.99 1.04 -38.15
N GLY A 93 -0.88 0.51 -37.62
CA GLY A 93 0.36 0.31 -38.35
C GLY A 93 1.14 1.60 -38.69
N LYS A 94 0.69 2.78 -38.24
CA LYS A 94 1.40 4.06 -38.47
C LYS A 94 2.17 4.50 -37.22
N PRO A 95 3.30 5.21 -37.36
CA PRO A 95 4.02 5.75 -36.21
C PRO A 95 3.19 6.83 -35.50
N LEU A 96 3.33 6.93 -34.17
CA LEU A 96 2.72 8.00 -33.40
C LEU A 96 3.38 9.34 -33.76
N LYS A 97 2.58 10.27 -34.31
CA LYS A 97 3.07 11.63 -34.62
C LYS A 97 3.44 12.35 -33.33
N ASN A 98 4.62 12.98 -33.30
CA ASN A 98 5.16 13.70 -32.14
C ASN A 98 5.31 12.83 -30.87
N GLY A 99 5.38 11.50 -31.02
CA GLY A 99 5.71 10.60 -29.92
C GLY A 99 7.19 10.65 -29.54
N PRO A 100 7.56 10.14 -28.36
CA PRO A 100 8.96 10.01 -27.97
C PRO A 100 9.69 9.08 -28.97
N PRO A 101 10.89 9.43 -29.47
CA PRO A 101 11.60 8.62 -30.45
C PRO A 101 12.09 7.28 -29.86
N VAL A 102 12.36 7.27 -28.55
CA VAL A 102 12.80 6.11 -27.78
C VAL A 102 12.01 6.04 -26.49
N THR A 103 11.54 4.85 -26.16
CA THR A 103 10.90 4.52 -24.89
C THR A 103 11.89 3.74 -24.01
N PHE A 104 11.51 3.46 -22.76
CA PHE A 104 12.30 2.59 -21.89
C PHE A 104 12.57 1.20 -22.51
N GLN A 105 11.70 0.73 -23.42
CA GLN A 105 11.80 -0.57 -24.08
C GLN A 105 12.48 -0.52 -25.45
N GLY A 106 13.01 0.64 -25.87
CA GLY A 106 13.65 0.84 -27.17
C GLY A 106 12.87 1.78 -28.10
N PRO A 107 13.18 1.78 -29.40
CA PRO A 107 12.52 2.64 -30.38
C PRO A 107 11.00 2.50 -30.32
N ALA A 108 10.27 3.61 -30.45
CA ALA A 108 8.81 3.57 -30.46
C ALA A 108 8.30 2.75 -31.66
N GLY A 109 7.45 1.75 -31.38
CA GLY A 109 6.76 0.99 -32.41
C GLY A 109 5.63 1.79 -33.09
N ASN A 110 5.01 1.16 -34.08
CA ASN A 110 3.80 1.70 -34.68
C ASN A 110 2.60 1.58 -33.73
N LEU A 111 1.61 2.46 -33.91
CA LEU A 111 0.32 2.32 -33.25
C LEU A 111 -0.33 1.01 -33.68
N ALA A 112 -0.89 0.30 -32.70
CA ALA A 112 -1.65 -0.92 -32.92
C ALA A 112 -3.12 -0.65 -32.59
N ARG A 113 -4.01 -1.07 -33.47
CA ARG A 113 -5.44 -1.17 -33.14
C ARG A 113 -5.67 -2.28 -32.11
N PRO A 114 -6.80 -2.23 -31.38
CA PRO A 114 -7.23 -3.36 -30.57
C PRO A 114 -7.32 -4.65 -31.38
N GLN A 115 -6.87 -5.75 -30.79
CA GLN A 115 -6.89 -7.08 -31.41
C GLN A 115 -8.25 -7.76 -31.28
N TYR A 116 -9.04 -7.34 -30.27
CA TYR A 116 -10.39 -7.82 -30.01
C TYR A 116 -11.44 -6.79 -30.41
N GLU A 117 -12.60 -7.26 -30.86
CA GLU A 117 -13.70 -6.39 -31.26
C GLU A 117 -14.32 -5.70 -30.05
N PHE A 118 -14.62 -4.42 -30.18
CA PHE A 118 -15.32 -3.64 -29.16
C PHE A 118 -16.80 -3.51 -29.51
N ARG A 119 -17.66 -3.74 -28.53
CA ARG A 119 -19.12 -3.60 -28.65
C ARG A 119 -19.68 -2.78 -27.48
N PRO A 120 -20.83 -2.12 -27.65
CA PRO A 120 -21.51 -1.46 -26.54
C PRO A 120 -22.12 -2.50 -25.60
N TYR A 121 -21.89 -2.33 -24.30
CA TYR A 121 -22.47 -3.17 -23.25
C TYR A 121 -23.30 -2.33 -22.27
N GLY A 122 -24.29 -2.97 -21.65
CA GLY A 122 -25.16 -2.35 -20.67
C GLY A 122 -26.08 -1.26 -21.25
N GLN A 123 -26.81 -0.60 -20.37
CA GLN A 123 -27.65 0.56 -20.66
C GLN A 123 -26.81 1.80 -20.93
N THR A 124 -25.61 1.88 -20.33
CA THR A 124 -24.67 2.98 -20.58
C THR A 124 -24.09 2.96 -21.99
N GLY A 125 -24.20 1.84 -22.71
CA GLY A 125 -23.58 1.65 -24.02
C GLY A 125 -22.05 1.68 -23.96
N LYS A 126 -21.48 1.35 -22.79
CA LYS A 126 -20.04 1.38 -22.57
C LYS A 126 -19.35 0.44 -23.56
N MET A 127 -18.46 0.99 -24.38
CA MET A 127 -17.68 0.16 -25.29
C MET A 127 -16.67 -0.67 -24.50
N CYS A 128 -16.81 -1.99 -24.60
CA CYS A 128 -15.91 -2.99 -24.01
C CYS A 128 -15.57 -4.05 -25.07
N SER A 129 -14.41 -4.67 -24.90
CA SER A 129 -13.87 -5.66 -25.81
C SER A 129 -14.36 -7.07 -25.50
N ASP A 130 -14.54 -7.87 -26.55
CA ASP A 130 -14.85 -9.30 -26.49
C ASP A 130 -13.75 -10.15 -25.83
N MET A 131 -12.61 -9.55 -25.46
CA MET A 131 -11.59 -10.20 -24.62
C MET A 131 -12.11 -10.54 -23.21
N VAL A 132 -13.06 -9.74 -22.70
CA VAL A 132 -13.54 -9.79 -21.31
C VAL A 132 -15.07 -9.77 -21.25
N PRO A 133 -15.78 -10.66 -21.98
CA PRO A 133 -17.21 -10.53 -22.24
C PRO A 133 -18.05 -10.66 -20.96
N HIS A 134 -17.63 -11.51 -20.01
CA HIS A 134 -18.31 -11.66 -18.73
C HIS A 134 -18.19 -10.41 -17.86
N LEU A 135 -17.02 -9.77 -17.83
CA LEU A 135 -16.83 -8.49 -17.13
C LEU A 135 -17.57 -7.36 -17.84
N ALA A 136 -17.52 -7.33 -19.17
CA ALA A 136 -18.22 -6.37 -20.00
C ALA A 136 -19.74 -6.41 -19.78
N SER A 137 -20.33 -7.59 -19.55
CA SER A 137 -21.76 -7.73 -19.25
C SER A 137 -22.20 -7.01 -17.96
N MET A 138 -21.26 -6.71 -17.06
CA MET A 138 -21.47 -5.96 -15.81
C MET A 138 -21.06 -4.48 -15.95
N ALA A 139 -20.97 -3.94 -17.17
CA ALA A 139 -20.46 -2.58 -17.40
C ALA A 139 -21.20 -1.48 -16.62
N ASP A 140 -22.51 -1.67 -16.36
CA ASP A 140 -23.30 -0.69 -15.59
C ASP A 140 -23.06 -0.78 -14.07
N ASP A 141 -22.44 -1.86 -13.58
CA ASP A 141 -22.06 -2.03 -12.17
C ASP A 141 -20.66 -1.46 -11.87
N TYR A 142 -19.95 -1.00 -12.90
CA TYR A 142 -18.60 -0.48 -12.80
C TYR A 142 -18.52 1.03 -12.94
N ALA A 143 -17.68 1.63 -12.10
CA ALA A 143 -17.22 2.99 -12.28
C ALA A 143 -15.86 2.99 -12.97
N PHE A 144 -15.79 3.52 -14.19
CA PHE A 144 -14.54 3.63 -14.95
C PHE A 144 -13.87 4.97 -14.65
N ILE A 145 -12.60 4.94 -14.22
CA ILE A 145 -11.80 6.14 -13.94
C ILE A 145 -10.71 6.28 -15.01
N HIS A 146 -11.06 6.93 -16.13
CA HIS A 146 -10.13 7.16 -17.25
C HIS A 146 -9.17 8.35 -17.04
N SER A 147 -9.35 9.12 -15.97
CA SER A 147 -8.54 10.31 -15.66
C SER A 147 -7.25 9.99 -14.91
N LEU A 148 -6.98 8.72 -14.60
CA LEU A 148 -5.76 8.32 -13.90
C LEU A 148 -4.54 8.51 -14.81
N THR A 149 -3.51 9.15 -14.28
CA THR A 149 -2.22 9.32 -14.94
C THR A 149 -1.11 8.76 -14.06
N SER A 150 -0.01 8.35 -14.67
CA SER A 150 1.19 7.90 -13.96
C SER A 150 2.34 8.89 -14.15
N LYS A 151 3.20 8.99 -13.14
CA LYS A 151 4.45 9.77 -13.21
C LYS A 151 5.61 9.00 -13.84
N SER A 152 5.44 7.70 -14.11
CA SER A 152 6.46 6.84 -14.70
C SER A 152 5.85 5.88 -15.72
N ASN A 153 6.61 5.63 -16.78
CA ASN A 153 6.35 4.60 -17.78
C ASN A 153 7.16 3.30 -17.53
N THR A 154 7.95 3.27 -16.44
CA THR A 154 8.74 2.10 -16.05
C THR A 154 7.98 1.28 -15.01
N HIS A 155 7.95 -0.04 -15.18
CA HIS A 155 7.17 -0.98 -14.38
C HIS A 155 7.32 -0.77 -12.86
N GLY A 156 8.49 -0.99 -12.26
CA GLY A 156 8.69 -0.84 -10.81
C GLY A 156 8.25 0.52 -10.24
N PRO A 157 8.76 1.66 -10.74
CA PRO A 157 8.34 2.97 -10.24
C PRO A 157 6.84 3.27 -10.44
N ALA A 158 6.20 2.72 -11.48
CA ALA A 158 4.75 2.86 -11.68
C ALA A 158 3.95 1.98 -10.70
N GLU A 159 4.42 0.77 -10.39
CA GLU A 159 3.86 -0.09 -9.35
C GLU A 159 3.93 0.59 -7.97
N ASN A 160 5.06 1.20 -7.63
CA ASN A 160 5.17 2.00 -6.42
C ASN A 160 4.15 3.14 -6.42
N PHE A 161 3.98 3.81 -7.55
CA PHE A 161 3.13 4.99 -7.65
C PHE A 161 1.65 4.65 -7.42
N ILE A 162 1.14 3.54 -7.97
CA ILE A 162 -0.24 3.14 -7.73
C ILE A 162 -0.45 2.66 -6.29
N SER A 163 0.54 1.99 -5.70
CA SER A 163 0.44 1.43 -4.35
C SER A 163 0.65 2.46 -3.25
N THR A 164 1.48 3.48 -3.47
CA THR A 164 1.95 4.43 -2.43
C THR A 164 1.70 5.90 -2.76
N GLY A 165 1.41 6.24 -4.02
CA GLY A 165 1.36 7.62 -4.51
C GLY A 165 2.73 8.22 -4.87
N PHE A 166 3.83 7.47 -4.70
CA PHE A 166 5.19 7.90 -4.97
C PHE A 166 5.90 6.91 -5.89
N THR A 167 6.76 7.41 -6.78
CA THR A 167 7.57 6.55 -7.67
C THR A 167 8.79 5.95 -6.97
N LEU A 168 9.20 6.55 -5.84
CA LEU A 168 10.32 6.11 -5.02
C LEU A 168 9.86 5.15 -3.92
N ASP A 169 10.80 4.34 -3.44
CA ASP A 169 10.58 3.41 -2.34
C ASP A 169 10.46 4.13 -0.98
N GLY A 170 10.00 3.39 0.04
CA GLY A 170 9.98 3.85 1.44
C GLY A 170 8.67 4.52 1.88
N PHE A 171 7.70 4.65 0.97
CA PHE A 171 6.38 5.18 1.30
C PHE A 171 5.40 4.04 1.66
N PRO A 172 4.48 4.26 2.60
CA PRO A 172 3.50 3.26 2.99
C PRO A 172 2.53 2.97 1.85
N SER A 173 2.21 1.70 1.65
CA SER A 173 1.17 1.26 0.73
C SER A 173 -0.22 1.71 1.18
N MET A 174 -1.18 1.74 0.26
CA MET A 174 -2.57 2.07 0.53
C MET A 174 -3.17 1.20 1.66
N GLY A 175 -2.90 -0.11 1.65
CA GLY A 175 -3.37 -1.03 2.70
C GLY A 175 -2.74 -0.74 4.07
N ALA A 176 -1.46 -0.38 4.11
CA ALA A 176 -0.80 0.05 5.35
C ALA A 176 -1.40 1.35 5.90
N TRP A 177 -1.69 2.33 5.05
CA TRP A 177 -2.36 3.57 5.45
C TRP A 177 -3.77 3.31 6.00
N ILE A 178 -4.56 2.47 5.32
CA ILE A 178 -5.92 2.13 5.74
C ILE A 178 -5.91 1.45 7.11
N THR A 179 -5.02 0.47 7.32
CA THR A 179 -4.94 -0.24 8.61
C THR A 179 -4.33 0.61 9.72
N TYR A 180 -3.41 1.52 9.41
CA TYR A 180 -2.94 2.54 10.35
C TYR A 180 -4.06 3.49 10.78
N ALA A 181 -4.90 3.93 9.85
CA ALA A 181 -5.97 4.87 10.15
C ALA A 181 -7.15 4.20 10.87
N LEU A 182 -7.59 3.02 10.41
CA LEU A 182 -8.86 2.40 10.81
C LEU A 182 -8.70 1.15 11.67
N GLY A 183 -7.51 0.53 11.70
CA GLY A 183 -7.32 -0.77 12.34
C GLY A 183 -8.10 -1.89 11.64
N SER A 184 -8.53 -2.87 12.42
CA SER A 184 -9.28 -4.04 12.00
C SER A 184 -10.27 -4.41 13.10
N GLU A 185 -11.50 -4.78 12.70
CA GLU A 185 -12.47 -5.41 13.59
C GLU A 185 -12.10 -6.88 13.89
N ASN A 186 -11.23 -7.47 13.06
CA ASN A 186 -10.74 -8.83 13.23
C ASN A 186 -9.48 -8.85 14.11
N GLU A 187 -9.53 -9.60 15.20
CA GLU A 187 -8.40 -9.79 16.13
C GLU A 187 -7.54 -11.03 15.79
N ASN A 188 -8.08 -11.96 15.01
CA ASN A 188 -7.50 -13.28 14.74
C ASN A 188 -6.77 -13.38 13.39
N LEU A 189 -7.06 -12.47 12.44
CA LEU A 189 -6.47 -12.43 11.11
C LEU A 189 -5.73 -11.12 10.84
N PRO A 190 -4.77 -11.11 9.88
CA PRO A 190 -4.11 -9.90 9.47
C PRO A 190 -5.09 -8.83 8.98
N ALA A 191 -4.91 -7.60 9.48
CA ALA A 191 -5.69 -6.44 9.06
C ALA A 191 -5.46 -6.07 7.57
N PHE A 192 -4.31 -6.44 7.03
CA PHE A 192 -3.94 -6.20 5.63
C PHE A 192 -3.32 -7.47 5.05
N VAL A 193 -4.01 -8.06 4.09
CA VAL A 193 -3.58 -9.26 3.36
C VAL A 193 -3.16 -8.86 1.96
N ALA A 194 -1.99 -9.33 1.55
CA ALA A 194 -1.54 -9.29 0.16
C ALA A 194 -1.66 -10.69 -0.43
N ILE A 195 -2.34 -10.82 -1.57
CA ILE A 195 -2.52 -12.10 -2.26
C ILE A 195 -1.70 -12.06 -3.55
N PRO A 196 -0.40 -12.38 -3.51
CA PRO A 196 0.43 -12.38 -4.72
C PRO A 196 0.03 -13.53 -5.65
N ASP A 197 0.18 -13.32 -6.96
CA ASP A 197 -0.02 -14.37 -7.95
C ASP A 197 0.97 -15.52 -7.72
N PRO A 198 0.52 -16.79 -7.73
CA PRO A 198 1.42 -17.93 -7.53
C PRO A 198 2.51 -18.08 -8.61
N ARG A 199 2.37 -17.40 -9.76
CA ARG A 199 3.34 -17.39 -10.86
C ARG A 199 4.48 -16.41 -10.64
N GLY A 200 4.31 -15.42 -9.76
CA GLY A 200 5.32 -14.41 -9.50
C GLY A 200 4.82 -13.23 -8.68
N ILE A 201 5.76 -12.55 -8.05
CA ILE A 201 5.49 -11.30 -7.33
C ILE A 201 5.61 -10.10 -8.28
N PRO A 202 4.87 -9.00 -8.05
CA PRO A 202 5.07 -7.75 -8.79
C PRO A 202 6.52 -7.27 -8.73
N GLN A 203 6.96 -6.46 -9.69
CA GLN A 203 8.36 -6.02 -9.77
C GLN A 203 8.80 -5.22 -8.54
N SER A 204 7.92 -4.39 -7.99
CA SER A 204 8.14 -3.65 -6.74
C SER A 204 7.98 -4.50 -5.48
N SER A 205 7.63 -5.79 -5.63
CA SER A 205 7.61 -6.78 -4.54
C SER A 205 6.87 -6.24 -3.30
N VAL A 206 7.50 -6.36 -2.13
CA VAL A 206 6.99 -5.94 -0.83
C VAL A 206 6.60 -4.47 -0.74
N ASN A 207 7.10 -3.59 -1.62
CA ASN A 207 6.70 -2.17 -1.59
C ASN A 207 5.21 -1.99 -1.92
N ASN A 208 4.61 -2.93 -2.67
CA ASN A 208 3.17 -2.89 -2.95
C ASN A 208 2.29 -3.09 -1.72
N TRP A 209 2.83 -3.70 -0.65
CA TRP A 209 2.11 -3.96 0.60
C TRP A 209 2.95 -3.64 1.85
N GLY A 210 3.93 -2.75 1.71
CA GLY A 210 4.85 -2.38 2.78
C GLY A 210 4.31 -1.25 3.65
N PRO A 211 4.79 -1.14 4.91
CA PRO A 211 4.42 -0.07 5.82
C PRO A 211 5.22 1.22 5.57
N GLY A 212 6.28 1.18 4.76
CA GLY A 212 7.17 2.32 4.57
C GLY A 212 7.72 2.81 5.92
N PHE A 213 7.52 4.09 6.22
CA PHE A 213 7.88 4.69 7.52
C PHE A 213 6.84 4.48 8.64
N LEU A 214 5.70 3.84 8.37
CA LEU A 214 4.75 3.46 9.43
C LEU A 214 5.33 2.33 10.29
N PRO A 215 4.84 2.16 11.53
CA PRO A 215 5.28 1.05 12.38
C PRO A 215 5.13 -0.30 11.67
N ALA A 216 6.10 -1.20 11.90
CA ALA A 216 6.21 -2.48 11.19
C ALA A 216 4.97 -3.39 11.32
N VAL A 217 4.12 -3.17 12.33
CA VAL A 217 2.83 -3.89 12.47
C VAL A 217 1.94 -3.75 11.25
N PHE A 218 1.98 -2.61 10.56
CA PHE A 218 1.11 -2.34 9.41
C PHE A 218 1.62 -2.94 8.10
N GLN A 219 2.64 -3.82 8.18
CA GLN A 219 3.12 -4.62 7.07
C GLN A 219 2.03 -5.59 6.60
N GLY A 220 1.73 -5.58 5.30
CA GLY A 220 0.82 -6.54 4.70
C GLY A 220 1.37 -7.96 4.83
N THR A 221 0.49 -8.89 5.19
CA THR A 221 0.81 -10.32 5.29
C THR A 221 0.55 -10.97 3.93
N ALA A 222 1.62 -11.46 3.28
CA ALA A 222 1.52 -12.07 1.96
C ALA A 222 1.31 -13.59 2.04
N PHE A 223 0.25 -14.10 1.40
CA PHE A 223 0.04 -15.54 1.20
C PHE A 223 -0.87 -15.82 0.01
N ASN A 224 -0.78 -17.03 -0.53
CA ASN A 224 -1.69 -17.53 -1.55
C ASN A 224 -1.86 -19.06 -1.43
N SER A 225 -2.66 -19.65 -2.32
CA SER A 225 -2.95 -21.08 -2.31
C SER A 225 -1.73 -22.00 -2.49
N LYS A 226 -0.62 -21.50 -3.05
CA LYS A 226 0.64 -22.25 -3.21
C LYS A 226 1.70 -21.91 -2.17
N GLN A 227 1.59 -20.73 -1.56
CA GLN A 227 2.52 -20.21 -0.56
C GLN A 227 1.72 -19.82 0.68
N PRO A 228 1.44 -20.79 1.57
CA PRO A 228 0.77 -20.50 2.83
C PRO A 228 1.67 -19.64 3.72
N ILE A 229 1.07 -19.06 4.74
CA ILE A 229 1.77 -18.23 5.72
C ILE A 229 2.83 -19.11 6.41
N GLN A 230 4.07 -18.62 6.40
CA GLN A 230 5.22 -19.39 6.90
C GLN A 230 5.15 -19.56 8.43
N ASN A 231 5.77 -20.64 8.93
CA ASN A 231 5.94 -20.91 10.37
C ASN A 231 4.62 -21.07 11.17
N LEU A 232 3.51 -21.42 10.50
CA LEU A 232 2.24 -21.71 11.17
C LEU A 232 2.21 -23.07 11.89
N GLN A 233 3.12 -23.99 11.59
CA GLN A 233 3.15 -25.29 12.26
C GLN A 233 4.18 -25.31 13.40
N PRO A 234 3.77 -25.62 14.64
CA PRO A 234 4.72 -25.80 15.73
C PRO A 234 5.60 -27.04 15.49
N PRO A 235 6.87 -27.05 15.93
CA PRO A 235 7.73 -28.22 15.82
C PRO A 235 7.12 -29.42 16.56
N LYS A 236 7.05 -30.60 15.90
CA LYS A 236 6.47 -31.82 16.48
C LYS A 236 7.17 -32.30 17.77
N SER A 237 8.41 -31.87 17.99
CA SER A 237 9.22 -32.22 19.17
C SER A 237 8.84 -31.43 20.43
N ILE A 238 8.01 -30.39 20.33
CA ILE A 238 7.63 -29.54 21.45
C ILE A 238 6.23 -29.92 21.93
N ALA A 239 6.12 -30.35 23.19
CA ALA A 239 4.83 -30.59 23.81
C ALA A 239 4.05 -29.27 24.00
N ASN A 240 2.73 -29.29 23.79
CA ASN A 240 1.86 -28.10 23.89
C ASN A 240 2.04 -27.36 25.24
N LYS A 241 2.15 -28.09 26.35
CA LYS A 241 2.38 -27.50 27.68
C LYS A 241 3.68 -26.71 27.75
N THR A 242 4.74 -27.18 27.10
CA THR A 242 6.05 -26.52 27.03
C THR A 242 5.98 -25.28 26.16
N ASP A 243 5.28 -25.34 25.03
CA ASP A 243 5.05 -24.18 24.15
C ASP A 243 4.28 -23.06 24.87
N VAL A 244 3.18 -23.40 25.56
CA VAL A 244 2.41 -22.45 26.36
C VAL A 244 3.28 -21.80 27.45
N ALA A 245 4.02 -22.60 28.23
CA ALA A 245 4.90 -22.06 29.27
C ALA A 245 6.01 -21.15 28.73
N ALA A 246 6.58 -21.50 27.56
CA ALA A 246 7.57 -20.67 26.88
C ALA A 246 6.96 -19.34 26.41
N ARG A 247 5.76 -19.36 25.83
CA ARG A 247 5.03 -18.15 25.41
C ARG A 247 4.68 -17.26 26.61
N ASP A 248 4.27 -17.83 27.73
CA ASP A 248 3.97 -17.06 28.97
C ASP A 248 5.22 -16.37 29.52
N LEU A 249 6.36 -17.07 29.55
CA LEU A 249 7.63 -16.45 29.94
C LEU A 249 8.05 -15.34 28.96
N LEU A 250 7.90 -15.58 27.66
CA LEU A 250 8.23 -14.59 26.64
C LEU A 250 7.35 -13.34 26.78
N LYS A 251 6.05 -13.52 27.05
CA LYS A 251 5.11 -12.43 27.34
C LYS A 251 5.56 -11.63 28.57
N LEU A 252 5.92 -12.30 29.67
CA LEU A 252 6.43 -11.63 30.87
C LEU A 252 7.66 -10.77 30.57
N LEU A 253 8.63 -11.29 29.82
CA LEU A 253 9.85 -10.57 29.44
C LEU A 253 9.55 -9.36 28.55
N ASN A 254 8.65 -9.55 27.58
CA ASN A 254 8.18 -8.50 26.68
C ASN A 254 7.46 -7.36 27.45
N ASP A 255 6.57 -7.70 28.37
CA ASP A 255 5.86 -6.73 29.21
C ASP A 255 6.82 -5.94 30.10
N GLN A 256 7.84 -6.59 30.66
CA GLN A 256 8.89 -5.92 31.43
C GLN A 256 9.73 -4.98 30.57
N HIS A 257 10.07 -5.39 29.35
CA HIS A 257 10.81 -4.55 28.43
C HIS A 257 10.00 -3.33 27.99
N LEU A 258 8.73 -3.52 27.62
CA LEU A 258 7.84 -2.43 27.21
C LEU A 258 7.66 -1.39 28.32
N LYS A 259 7.54 -1.83 29.59
CA LYS A 259 7.50 -0.92 30.75
C LYS A 259 8.76 -0.06 30.88
N ARG A 260 9.93 -0.58 30.48
CA ARG A 260 11.20 0.15 30.53
C ARG A 260 11.42 1.04 29.30
N ASN A 261 10.86 0.66 28.15
CA ASN A 261 11.06 1.31 26.86
C ASN A 261 9.71 1.62 26.18
N PRO A 262 8.87 2.51 26.74
CA PRO A 262 7.53 2.77 26.22
C PRO A 262 7.51 3.33 24.78
N GLU A 263 8.61 3.95 24.34
CA GLU A 263 8.75 4.54 23.00
C GLU A 263 9.24 3.52 21.94
N ASP A 264 9.61 2.28 22.32
CA ASP A 264 10.07 1.26 21.36
C ASP A 264 8.88 0.58 20.65
N THR A 265 8.40 1.26 19.62
CA THR A 265 7.32 0.78 18.75
C THR A 265 7.73 -0.41 17.89
N ASN A 266 9.04 -0.64 17.68
CA ASN A 266 9.53 -1.76 16.87
C ASN A 266 9.42 -3.09 17.61
N LEU A 267 9.77 -3.12 18.91
CA LEU A 267 9.57 -4.33 19.71
C LEU A 267 8.08 -4.64 19.88
N SER A 268 7.28 -3.63 20.21
CA SER A 268 5.82 -3.75 20.31
C SER A 268 5.23 -4.33 19.03
N ALA A 269 5.76 -3.90 17.88
CA ALA A 269 5.34 -4.40 16.59
C ALA A 269 5.64 -5.89 16.36
N ARG A 270 6.84 -6.32 16.74
CA ARG A 270 7.24 -7.73 16.65
C ARG A 270 6.40 -8.60 17.58
N ILE A 271 6.13 -8.15 18.80
CA ILE A 271 5.29 -8.87 19.75
C ILE A 271 3.88 -9.06 19.17
N ALA A 272 3.25 -7.99 18.70
CA ALA A 272 1.92 -8.04 18.12
C ALA A 272 1.87 -8.97 16.89
N SER A 273 2.91 -8.94 16.05
CA SER A 273 3.04 -9.84 14.89
C SER A 273 3.14 -11.32 15.30
N TYR A 274 3.93 -11.66 16.33
CA TYR A 274 4.03 -13.04 16.83
C TYR A 274 2.74 -13.52 17.51
N GLU A 275 2.08 -12.68 18.30
CA GLU A 275 0.79 -13.04 18.90
C GLU A 275 -0.30 -13.23 17.84
N LEU A 276 -0.32 -12.39 16.80
CA LEU A 276 -1.19 -12.58 15.65
C LEU A 276 -0.89 -13.91 14.94
N ALA A 277 0.39 -14.20 14.68
CA ALA A 277 0.80 -15.47 14.07
C ALA A 277 0.32 -16.68 14.91
N ALA A 278 0.42 -16.62 16.24
CA ALA A 278 -0.09 -17.66 17.13
C ALA A 278 -1.62 -17.84 17.03
N ARG A 279 -2.39 -16.74 16.96
CA ARG A 279 -3.85 -16.80 16.74
C ARG A 279 -4.21 -17.36 15.37
N MET A 280 -3.43 -17.01 14.35
CA MET A 280 -3.56 -17.52 12.99
C MET A 280 -3.34 -19.03 12.90
N GLN A 281 -2.50 -19.65 13.75
CA GLN A 281 -2.32 -21.11 13.76
C GLN A 281 -3.64 -21.86 14.00
N LEU A 282 -4.56 -21.27 14.78
CA LEU A 282 -5.87 -21.85 15.07
C LEU A 282 -6.92 -21.55 13.99
N SER A 283 -6.75 -20.45 13.23
CA SER A 283 -7.80 -19.92 12.34
C SER A 283 -7.50 -20.15 10.84
N VAL A 284 -6.23 -20.12 10.45
CA VAL A 284 -5.82 -20.19 9.04
C VAL A 284 -6.12 -21.54 8.35
N PRO A 285 -6.03 -22.71 9.02
CA PRO A 285 -6.35 -23.98 8.36
C PRO A 285 -7.74 -23.99 7.71
N GLU A 286 -8.75 -23.45 8.39
CA GLU A 286 -10.12 -23.34 7.86
C GLU A 286 -10.22 -22.35 6.68
N ILE A 287 -9.52 -21.22 6.75
CA ILE A 287 -9.60 -20.15 5.74
C ILE A 287 -8.80 -20.47 4.47
N SER A 288 -7.77 -21.31 4.59
CA SER A 288 -6.98 -21.77 3.44
C SER A 288 -7.62 -22.93 2.68
N ASP A 289 -8.68 -23.54 3.22
CA ASP A 289 -9.39 -24.66 2.61
C ASP A 289 -10.50 -24.16 1.67
N LEU A 290 -10.12 -23.99 0.40
CA LEU A 290 -11.05 -23.57 -0.66
C LEU A 290 -11.95 -24.71 -1.17
N SER A 291 -11.85 -25.94 -0.62
CA SER A 291 -12.67 -27.07 -1.08
C SER A 291 -14.16 -26.91 -0.78
N THR A 292 -14.51 -25.93 0.06
CA THR A 292 -15.87 -25.61 0.46
C THR A 292 -16.46 -24.40 -0.28
N GLU A 293 -15.69 -23.74 -1.15
CA GLU A 293 -16.17 -22.61 -1.96
C GLU A 293 -16.97 -23.09 -3.20
N PRO A 294 -17.98 -22.32 -3.68
CA PRO A 294 -18.84 -22.69 -4.80
C PRO A 294 -18.14 -22.80 -6.16
#